data_AF-A0A8T1V4Q4-F1
#
_entry.id   AF-A0A8T1V4Q4-F1
#
_cell.length_a   1.000
_cell.length_b   1.000
_cell.length_c   1.000
_cell.angle_alpha   90.00
_cell.angle_beta   90.00
_cell.angle_gamma   90.00
#
_symmetry.space_group_name_H-M   'P 1'
#
loop_
_entity.id
_entity.type
_entity.pdbx_description
1 polymer ?
#
loop_
_entity_poly.entity_id
_entity_poly.type
_entity_poly.pdbx_seq_one_letter_code
_entity_poly.pdbx_strand_id
1 'polypeptide(L)'
;MEVNITLVDDLLARADTDSKLSTTAVAKARKDRATQCGIINPNCTFGPNEKQTAFLQAALLLEALGEGDFISVDHARSFLVEEKIPSDYVKSAVSVSVATLTANYGELVGQAAHTNTQIGLPFAFVIVRRNDQTQFKSITCRQC
;
A
#
# COMPACT_ATOMS: atom_id res chain seq x y z
N MET A 1 -18.78 -5.98 -3.42
CA MET A 1 -17.35 -5.77 -3.66
C MET A 1 -16.81 -7.16 -3.95
N GLU A 2 -16.02 -7.32 -5.00
CA GLU A 2 -15.53 -8.64 -5.42
C GLU A 2 -14.02 -8.57 -5.50
N VAL A 3 -13.33 -9.51 -4.86
CA VAL A 3 -11.87 -9.56 -4.85
C VAL A 3 -11.37 -10.00 -6.22
N ASN A 4 -10.47 -9.21 -6.83
CA ASN A 4 -9.78 -9.62 -8.05
C ASN A 4 -8.61 -10.56 -7.70
N ILE A 5 -8.84 -11.87 -7.79
CA ILE A 5 -7.86 -12.90 -7.42
C ILE A 5 -6.56 -12.80 -8.22
N THR A 6 -6.62 -12.43 -9.51
CA THR A 6 -5.42 -12.26 -10.34
C THR A 6 -4.50 -11.17 -9.80
N LEU A 7 -5.06 -10.05 -9.31
CA LEU A 7 -4.26 -8.98 -8.71
C LEU A 7 -3.70 -9.36 -7.34
N VAL A 8 -4.44 -10.16 -6.57
CA VAL A 8 -3.94 -10.68 -5.29
C VAL A 8 -2.81 -11.69 -5.54
N ASP A 9 -2.98 -12.61 -6.48
CA ASP A 9 -1.94 -13.59 -6.80
C ASP A 9 -0.67 -12.92 -7.35
N ASP A 10 -0.77 -11.85 -8.16
CA ASP A 10 0.40 -11.05 -8.57
C ASP A 10 1.10 -10.39 -7.37
N LEU A 11 0.36 -9.95 -6.36
CA LEU A 11 0.94 -9.43 -5.13
C LEU A 11 1.64 -10.54 -4.34
N LEU A 12 0.94 -11.65 -4.07
CA LEU A 12 1.45 -12.77 -3.25
C LEU A 12 2.67 -13.44 -3.90
N ALA A 13 2.73 -13.51 -5.23
CA ALA A 13 3.88 -14.05 -5.97
C ALA A 13 5.17 -13.24 -5.80
N ARG A 14 5.12 -12.06 -5.18
CA ARG A 14 6.28 -11.22 -4.87
C ARG A 14 6.87 -11.51 -3.50
N ALA A 15 6.33 -12.47 -2.77
CA ALA A 15 6.88 -12.91 -1.51
C ALA A 15 8.28 -13.51 -1.69
N ASP A 16 9.10 -13.44 -0.64
CA ASP A 16 10.41 -14.07 -0.61
C ASP A 16 10.33 -15.60 -0.42
N THR A 17 11.49 -16.25 -0.28
CA THR A 17 11.59 -17.70 -0.08
C THR A 17 10.95 -18.19 1.21
N ASP A 18 10.74 -17.30 2.18
CA ASP A 18 10.09 -17.59 3.47
C ASP A 18 8.58 -17.28 3.42
N SER A 19 8.03 -17.04 2.22
CA SER A 19 6.62 -16.69 2.01
C SER A 19 6.21 -15.41 2.75
N LYS A 20 7.11 -14.41 2.79
CA LYS A 20 6.84 -13.10 3.37
C LYS A 20 6.79 -12.01 2.31
N LEU A 21 5.77 -11.17 2.39
CA LEU A 21 5.66 -9.93 1.64
C LEU A 21 6.26 -8.79 2.46
N SER A 22 7.48 -8.40 2.13
CA SER A 22 8.17 -7.28 2.76
C SER A 22 7.63 -5.93 2.31
N THR A 23 7.94 -4.87 3.06
CA THR A 23 7.70 -3.47 2.68
C THR A 23 8.18 -3.17 1.26
N THR A 24 9.33 -3.72 0.85
CA THR A 24 9.88 -3.52 -0.50
C THR A 24 9.05 -4.19 -1.58
N ALA A 25 8.59 -5.42 -1.35
CA ALA A 25 7.71 -6.12 -2.28
C ALA A 25 6.38 -5.36 -2.45
N VAL A 26 5.79 -4.89 -1.34
CA VAL A 26 4.55 -4.12 -1.32
C VAL A 26 4.71 -2.75 -2.00
N ALA A 27 5.79 -2.02 -1.73
CA ALA A 27 6.10 -0.75 -2.38
C ALA A 27 6.25 -0.91 -3.90
N LYS A 28 6.96 -1.97 -4.33
CA LYS A 28 7.11 -2.29 -5.74
C LYS A 28 5.78 -2.67 -6.39
N ALA A 29 4.96 -3.50 -5.74
CA ALA A 29 3.63 -3.84 -6.24
C ALA A 29 2.76 -2.58 -6.41
N ARG A 30 2.78 -1.65 -5.44
CA ARG A 30 2.04 -0.38 -5.55
C ARG A 30 2.49 0.47 -6.73
N LYS A 31 3.81 0.59 -6.95
CA LYS A 31 4.38 1.28 -8.11
C LYS A 31 3.95 0.63 -9.42
N ASP A 32 4.17 -0.67 -9.55
CA ASP A 32 3.87 -1.44 -10.76
C ASP A 32 2.37 -1.35 -11.10
N ARG A 33 1.49 -1.41 -10.10
CA ARG A 33 0.03 -1.22 -10.27
C ARG A 33 -0.34 0.19 -10.73
N ALA A 34 0.32 1.22 -10.22
CA ALA A 34 0.10 2.60 -10.69
C ALA A 34 0.54 2.78 -12.16
N THR A 35 1.71 2.23 -12.52
CA THR A 35 2.20 2.23 -13.90
C THR A 35 1.26 1.46 -14.83
N GLN A 36 0.85 0.26 -14.43
CA GLN A 36 -0.04 -0.58 -15.24
C GLN A 36 -1.40 0.09 -15.45
N CYS A 37 -1.95 0.75 -14.43
CA CYS A 37 -3.19 1.51 -14.56
C CYS A 37 -3.07 2.61 -15.64
N GLY A 38 -1.96 3.34 -15.68
CA GLY A 38 -1.71 4.34 -16.74
C GLY A 38 -1.57 3.75 -18.15
N ILE A 39 -1.20 2.46 -18.26
CA ILE A 39 -1.08 1.75 -19.54
C ILE A 39 -2.46 1.25 -20.02
N ILE A 40 -3.25 0.65 -19.13
CA ILE A 40 -4.45 -0.11 -19.52
C ILE A 40 -5.76 0.67 -19.36
N ASN A 41 -5.76 1.76 -18.58
CA ASN A 41 -6.95 2.56 -18.32
C ASN A 41 -6.70 4.03 -18.72
N PRO A 42 -7.28 4.51 -19.83
CA PRO A 42 -7.12 5.90 -20.27
C PRO A 42 -7.68 6.92 -19.27
N ASN A 43 -8.54 6.49 -18.34
CA ASN A 43 -9.10 7.31 -17.27
C ASN A 43 -8.38 7.07 -15.93
N CYS A 44 -7.16 6.52 -15.96
CA CYS A 44 -6.38 6.31 -14.74
C CYS A 44 -5.88 7.65 -14.16
N THR A 45 -6.72 8.28 -13.34
CA THR A 45 -6.40 9.53 -12.65
C THR A 45 -6.34 9.30 -11.14
N PHE A 46 -5.16 9.49 -10.56
CA PHE A 46 -4.98 9.52 -9.11
C PHE A 46 -4.43 10.88 -8.68
N GLY A 47 -5.21 11.61 -7.89
CA GLY A 47 -4.74 12.82 -7.23
C GLY A 47 -3.77 12.50 -6.08
N PRO A 48 -3.20 13.54 -5.45
CA PRO A 48 -2.28 13.36 -4.33
C PRO A 48 -2.90 12.57 -3.16
N ASN A 49 -4.17 12.82 -2.87
CA ASN A 49 -4.87 12.18 -1.75
C ASN A 49 -5.08 10.69 -2.01
N GLU A 50 -5.52 10.29 -3.21
CA GLU A 50 -5.75 8.88 -3.53
C GLU A 50 -4.43 8.10 -3.54
N LYS A 51 -3.34 8.72 -4.01
CA LYS A 51 -1.99 8.13 -3.93
C LYS A 51 -1.58 7.92 -2.47
N GLN A 52 -1.77 8.93 -1.62
CA GLN A 52 -1.46 8.86 -0.20
C GLN A 52 -2.28 7.77 0.50
N THR A 53 -3.60 7.76 0.32
CA THR A 53 -4.50 6.75 0.90
C THR A 53 -4.09 5.35 0.53
N ALA A 54 -3.74 5.11 -0.74
CA ALA A 54 -3.36 3.78 -1.19
C ALA A 54 -2.01 3.29 -0.61
N PHE A 55 -1.09 4.19 -0.26
CA PHE A 55 0.11 3.81 0.50
C PHE A 55 -0.19 3.62 1.99
N LEU A 56 -1.06 4.43 2.59
CA LEU A 56 -1.49 4.25 3.97
C LEU A 56 -2.26 2.94 4.18
N GLN A 57 -3.07 2.50 3.21
CA GLN A 57 -3.73 1.19 3.25
C GLN A 57 -2.72 0.04 3.19
N ALA A 58 -1.67 0.18 2.36
CA ALA A 58 -0.58 -0.80 2.31
C ALA A 58 0.21 -0.85 3.63
N ALA A 59 0.52 0.31 4.22
CA ALA A 59 1.14 0.39 5.54
C ALA A 59 0.25 -0.25 6.61
N LEU A 60 -1.07 0.01 6.57
CA LEU A 60 -1.99 -0.56 7.55
C LEU A 60 -2.06 -2.09 7.46
N LEU A 61 -2.01 -2.65 6.25
CA LEU A 61 -1.96 -4.10 6.06
C LEU A 61 -0.72 -4.71 6.74
N LEU A 62 0.45 -4.11 6.57
CA LEU A 62 1.71 -4.56 7.18
C LEU A 62 1.71 -4.39 8.71
N GLU A 63 1.21 -3.27 9.22
CA GLU A 63 1.20 -2.96 10.65
C GLU A 63 0.12 -3.73 11.44
N ALA A 64 -1.07 -3.92 10.87
CA ALA A 64 -2.20 -4.46 11.60
C ALA A 64 -2.26 -5.99 11.54
N LEU A 65 -1.84 -6.58 10.42
CA LEU A 65 -1.98 -8.01 10.12
C LEU A 65 -0.64 -8.69 9.83
N GLY A 66 0.43 -7.91 9.69
CA GLY A 66 1.80 -8.38 9.66
C GLY A 66 2.55 -8.04 10.95
N GLU A 67 3.87 -7.93 10.82
CA GLU A 67 4.82 -7.62 11.89
C GLU A 67 5.38 -6.18 11.76
N GLY A 68 4.78 -5.37 10.87
CA GLY A 68 5.18 -3.99 10.56
C GLY A 68 6.01 -3.87 9.29
N ASP A 69 7.07 -4.65 9.14
CA ASP A 69 7.97 -4.66 7.97
C ASP A 69 7.67 -5.78 6.96
N PHE A 70 6.87 -6.77 7.34
CA PHE A 70 6.36 -7.80 6.46
C PHE A 70 5.00 -8.35 6.91
N ILE A 71 4.33 -9.06 6.00
CA ILE A 71 3.17 -9.92 6.28
C ILE A 71 3.40 -11.29 5.62
N SER A 72 2.98 -12.39 6.26
CA SER A 72 3.05 -13.72 5.63
C SER A 72 2.03 -13.83 4.48
N VAL A 73 2.32 -14.66 3.48
CA VAL A 73 1.41 -14.93 2.36
C VAL A 73 0.06 -15.47 2.87
N ASP A 74 0.09 -16.36 3.87
CA ASP A 74 -1.13 -16.93 4.45
C ASP A 74 -1.97 -15.88 5.17
N HIS A 75 -1.33 -14.99 5.96
CA HIS A 75 -2.03 -13.87 6.59
C HIS A 75 -2.64 -12.93 5.54
N ALA A 76 -1.86 -12.56 4.52
CA ALA A 76 -2.30 -11.68 3.46
C ALA A 76 -3.45 -12.30 2.64
N ARG A 77 -3.38 -13.59 2.32
CA ARG A 77 -4.43 -14.31 1.58
C ARG A 77 -5.71 -14.45 2.41
N SER A 78 -5.61 -14.83 3.67
CA SER A 78 -6.76 -14.92 4.58
C SER A 78 -7.51 -13.59 4.64
N PHE A 79 -6.80 -12.47 4.75
CA PHE A 79 -7.42 -11.17 4.82
C PHE A 79 -7.92 -10.64 3.47
N LEU A 80 -7.10 -10.70 2.42
CA LEU A 80 -7.41 -10.08 1.12
C LEU A 80 -8.39 -10.90 0.27
N VAL A 81 -8.41 -12.22 0.43
CA VAL A 81 -9.22 -13.14 -0.38
C VAL A 81 -10.38 -13.69 0.42
N GLU A 82 -10.12 -14.20 1.62
CA GLU A 82 -11.16 -14.85 2.43
C GLU A 82 -11.94 -13.86 3.30
N GLU A 83 -11.48 -12.59 3.36
CA GLU A 83 -12.02 -11.54 4.22
C GLU A 83 -12.06 -11.98 5.70
N LYS A 84 -11.05 -12.74 6.13
CA LYS A 84 -10.92 -13.27 7.49
C LYS A 84 -9.68 -12.76 8.19
N ILE A 85 -9.77 -12.66 9.51
CA ILE A 85 -8.58 -12.56 10.35
C ILE A 85 -7.92 -13.95 10.39
N PRO A 86 -6.60 -14.07 10.16
CA PRO A 86 -5.89 -15.35 10.22
C PRO A 86 -6.13 -16.08 11.56
N SER A 87 -6.27 -17.40 11.54
CA SER A 87 -6.63 -18.17 12.75
C SER A 87 -5.57 -18.16 13.84
N ASP A 88 -4.31 -18.00 13.43
CA ASP A 88 -3.12 -17.86 14.26
C ASP A 88 -2.74 -16.39 14.52
N TYR A 89 -3.58 -15.44 14.09
CA TYR A 89 -3.35 -14.03 14.34
C TYR A 89 -3.30 -13.72 15.83
N VAL A 90 -2.18 -13.14 16.26
CA VAL A 90 -2.01 -12.59 17.60
C VAL A 90 -2.08 -11.07 17.51
N LYS A 91 -3.08 -10.49 18.17
CA LYS A 91 -3.23 -9.03 18.24
C LYS A 91 -2.00 -8.42 18.91
N SER A 92 -1.42 -7.40 18.28
CA SER A 92 -0.33 -6.63 18.88
C SER A 92 -0.74 -6.01 20.22
N ALA A 93 0.17 -6.08 21.19
CA ALA A 93 0.01 -5.42 22.48
C ALA A 93 0.03 -3.88 22.37
N VAL A 94 0.60 -3.37 21.27
CA VAL A 94 0.67 -1.94 20.97
C VAL A 94 -0.34 -1.62 19.87
N SER A 95 -1.19 -0.62 20.10
CA SER A 95 -2.10 -0.12 19.07
C SER A 95 -1.32 0.50 17.92
N VAL A 96 -1.71 0.19 16.68
CA VAL A 96 -1.20 0.89 15.49
C VAL A 96 -1.53 2.38 15.60
N SER A 97 -0.50 3.21 15.74
CA SER A 97 -0.65 4.65 15.90
C SER A 97 -0.58 5.37 14.56
N VAL A 98 -1.12 6.59 14.48
CA VAL A 98 -0.96 7.45 13.30
C VAL A 98 0.53 7.72 13.00
N ALA A 99 1.36 7.85 14.05
CA ALA A 99 2.79 8.07 13.89
C ALA A 99 3.47 6.87 13.23
N THR A 100 3.18 5.66 13.70
CA THR A 100 3.71 4.41 13.13
C THR A 100 3.28 4.25 11.68
N LEU A 101 1.99 4.44 11.39
CA LEU A 101 1.45 4.34 10.05
C LEU A 101 2.07 5.37 9.09
N THR A 102 2.32 6.59 9.57
CA THR A 102 2.97 7.65 8.78
C THR A 102 4.44 7.34 8.49
N ALA A 103 5.15 6.73 9.44
CA ALA A 103 6.54 6.30 9.24
C ALA A 103 6.62 5.22 8.16
N ASN A 104 5.79 4.18 8.26
CA ASN A 104 5.76 3.09 7.29
C ASN A 104 5.26 3.56 5.90
N TYR A 105 4.30 4.49 5.85
CA TYR A 105 3.96 5.22 4.62
C TYR A 105 5.18 5.89 3.98
N GLY A 106 6.00 6.60 4.76
CA GLY A 106 7.20 7.26 4.28
C GLY A 106 8.22 6.28 3.70
N GLU A 107 8.40 5.14 4.36
CA GLU A 107 9.26 4.06 3.90
C GLU A 107 8.77 3.46 2.56
N LEU A 108 7.50 3.10 2.46
CA LEU A 108 6.88 2.57 1.24
C LEU A 108 7.04 3.54 0.06
N VAL A 109 6.80 4.83 0.28
CA VAL A 109 6.99 5.87 -0.75
C VAL A 109 8.45 5.98 -1.16
N GLY A 110 9.38 5.97 -0.20
CA GLY A 110 10.82 5.97 -0.47
C GLY A 110 11.24 4.77 -1.32
N GLN A 111 10.86 3.56 -0.93
CA GLN A 111 11.21 2.33 -1.65
C GLN A 111 10.58 2.26 -3.05
N ALA A 112 9.35 2.76 -3.21
CA ALA A 112 8.73 2.89 -4.53
C ALA A 112 9.52 3.85 -5.44
N ALA A 113 10.11 4.91 -4.88
CA ALA A 113 10.95 5.85 -5.63
C ALA A 113 12.35 5.30 -5.94
N HIS A 114 12.98 4.56 -5.01
CA HIS A 114 14.37 4.10 -5.11
C HIS A 114 14.63 2.97 -6.12
N THR A 115 13.61 2.26 -6.59
CA THR A 115 13.76 1.15 -7.56
C THR A 115 14.08 1.58 -9.00
N ASN A 116 14.53 2.83 -9.22
CA ASN A 116 14.85 3.35 -10.55
C ASN A 116 16.14 4.17 -10.59
N THR A 117 17.28 3.55 -10.34
CA THR A 117 18.59 4.10 -10.71
C THR A 117 18.85 3.99 -12.22
N GLN A 118 17.89 4.36 -13.09
CA GLN A 118 18.15 4.54 -14.54
C GLN A 118 17.21 5.47 -15.31
N ILE A 119 16.21 6.11 -14.70
CA ILE A 119 15.48 7.18 -15.41
C ILE A 119 15.32 8.37 -14.47
N GLY A 120 16.21 9.36 -14.66
CA GLY A 120 16.22 10.58 -13.89
C GLY A 120 14.95 11.39 -14.10
N LEU A 121 14.22 11.62 -13.00
CA LEU A 121 13.57 12.88 -12.68
C LEU A 121 13.53 12.99 -11.15
N PRO A 122 13.79 14.17 -10.56
CA PRO A 122 13.85 14.31 -9.13
C PRO A 122 12.43 14.26 -8.56
N PHE A 123 12.07 13.17 -7.88
CA PHE A 123 11.07 13.25 -6.82
C PHE A 123 11.73 13.94 -5.62
N ALA A 124 12.00 15.25 -5.78
CA ALA A 124 12.36 16.11 -4.67
C ALA A 124 11.10 16.25 -3.81
N PHE A 125 11.13 15.60 -2.66
CA PHE A 125 10.22 15.80 -1.56
C PHE A 125 10.43 17.24 -1.03
N VAL A 126 9.76 18.22 -1.62
CA VAL A 126 9.68 19.57 -1.04
C VAL A 126 8.54 19.57 -0.04
N ILE A 127 8.88 19.59 1.24
CA ILE A 127 7.95 19.97 2.30
C ILE A 127 7.62 21.45 2.10
N VAL A 128 6.52 21.73 1.39
CA VAL A 128 5.87 23.03 1.45
C VAL A 128 4.75 22.92 2.49
N ARG A 129 5.01 23.43 3.70
CA ARG A 129 3.90 23.82 4.58
C ARG A 129 3.09 24.88 3.83
N ARG A 130 1.83 24.61 3.52
CA ARG A 130 0.85 25.67 3.31
C ARG A 130 -0.36 25.45 4.21
N ASN A 131 -0.53 26.49 5.01
CA ASN A 131 -1.67 26.82 5.84
C ASN A 131 -2.92 26.94 4.95
N ASP A 132 -4.05 26.56 5.53
CA ASP A 132 -5.38 27.11 5.31
C ASP A 132 -6.41 26.38 4.41
N GLN A 133 -7.58 26.17 5.04
CA GLN A 133 -8.94 25.92 4.56
C GLN A 133 -9.36 24.59 3.90
N THR A 134 -9.95 23.74 4.74
CA THR A 134 -11.32 23.19 4.64
C THR A 134 -12.08 23.35 3.32
N GLN A 135 -12.39 22.24 2.65
CA GLN A 135 -13.73 21.89 2.15
C GLN A 135 -13.82 20.36 1.98
N PHE A 136 -14.69 19.73 2.77
CA PHE A 136 -15.07 18.32 2.65
C PHE A 136 -16.09 18.17 1.51
N LYS A 137 -15.85 17.25 0.57
CA LYS A 137 -16.94 16.70 -0.24
C LYS A 137 -16.75 15.19 -0.39
N SER A 138 -17.64 14.45 0.26
CA SER A 138 -17.80 13.01 0.15
C SER A 138 -18.05 12.62 -1.30
N ILE A 139 -17.20 11.75 -1.86
CA ILE A 139 -17.54 10.95 -3.04
C ILE A 139 -17.21 9.50 -2.71
N THR A 140 -18.27 8.76 -2.42
CA THR A 140 -18.31 7.31 -2.26
C THR A 140 -17.86 6.66 -3.58
N CYS A 141 -16.78 5.90 -3.58
CA CYS A 141 -16.49 4.99 -4.70
C CYS A 141 -17.13 3.63 -4.38
N ARG A 142 -18.28 3.36 -5.01
CA ARG A 142 -18.80 2.00 -5.19
C ARG A 142 -17.95 1.35 -6.28
N GLN A 143 -17.48 0.13 -5.99
CA GLN A 143 -16.79 -0.78 -6.91
C GLN A 143 -15.35 -0.38 -7.27
N CYS A 144 -14.45 -0.62 -6.33
CA CYS A 144 -13.21 -1.34 -6.59
C CYS A 144 -13.27 -2.64 -5.80
#